data_AF-A0AAD9P2C8-F1
#
_entry.id   AF-A0AAD9P2C8-F1
#
_cell.length_a   1.000
_cell.length_b   1.000
_cell.length_c   1.000
_cell.angle_alpha   90.00
_cell.angle_beta   90.00
_cell.angle_gamma   90.00
#
_symmetry.space_group_name_H-M   'P 1'
#
loop_
_entity.id
_entity.type
_entity.pdbx_description
1 polymer ?
#
loop_
_entity_poly.entity_id
_entity_poly.type
_entity_poly.pdbx_seq_one_letter_code
_entity_poly.pdbx_strand_id
1 'polypeptide(L)'
;MVEWWTKAHDLLVQIPFTQKDLEHVVSDSSILLRDGCDMLLRELHDHKVPVLIFSAGIGDIIERVMRQQSHMYSNIKIVSNYMDFDNEGTLIGFKGDIIHIFNKNEGAIHRSDYFLDLAHRENIILLGDSMGDLRMADGAVSNKNLLKIGFLNDKIESSLPMYMDAFDIVLVGEESLDLVNSLLRKVITTD
;
A
#
# COMPACT_ATOMS: atom_id res chain seq x y z
N MET A 1 12.06 10.18 11.03
CA MET A 1 10.91 9.29 10.69
C MET A 1 10.56 8.34 11.81
N VAL A 2 11.51 7.55 12.33
CA VAL A 2 11.27 6.69 13.52
C VAL A 2 10.67 7.49 14.67
N GLU A 3 11.32 8.58 15.09
CA GLU A 3 10.83 9.43 16.19
C GLU A 3 9.40 9.95 15.94
N TRP A 4 9.09 10.38 14.71
CA TRP A 4 7.77 10.89 14.39
C TRP A 4 6.70 9.80 14.52
N TRP A 5 6.95 8.62 13.95
CA TRP A 5 6.04 7.48 14.04
C TRP A 5 5.86 6.99 15.47
N THR A 6 6.95 6.86 16.24
CA THR A 6 6.87 6.48 17.66
C THR A 6 6.02 7.47 18.45
N LYS A 7 6.30 8.78 18.35
CA LYS A 7 5.53 9.80 19.07
C LYS A 7 4.07 9.86 18.62
N ALA A 8 3.79 9.70 17.33
CA ALA A 8 2.42 9.69 16.82
C ALA A 8 1.64 8.49 17.36
N HIS A 9 2.25 7.29 17.35
CA HIS A 9 1.65 6.08 17.92
C HIS A 9 1.44 6.21 19.44
N ASP A 10 2.42 6.72 20.18
CA ASP A 10 2.31 6.92 21.63
C ASP A 10 1.17 7.88 22.00
N LEU A 11 0.91 8.89 21.16
CA LEU A 11 -0.23 9.79 21.34
C LEU A 11 -1.56 9.09 21.05
N LEU A 12 -1.64 8.24 20.03
CA LEU A 12 -2.86 7.48 19.73
C LEU A 12 -3.22 6.52 20.87
N VAL A 13 -2.23 5.86 21.49
CA VAL A 13 -2.44 4.95 22.62
C VAL A 13 -2.96 5.67 23.88
N GLN A 14 -2.71 6.96 24.02
CA GLN A 14 -3.22 7.76 25.15
C GLN A 14 -4.70 8.13 25.02
N ILE A 15 -5.28 7.96 23.84
CA ILE A 15 -6.69 8.24 23.57
C ILE A 15 -7.51 7.00 23.92
N PRO A 16 -8.67 7.12 24.59
CA PRO A 16 -9.58 5.99 24.82
C PRO A 16 -10.21 5.57 23.49
N PHE A 17 -9.45 4.81 22.71
CA PHE A 17 -9.78 4.34 21.36
C PHE A 17 -9.91 2.82 21.37
N THR A 18 -11.02 2.30 20.87
CA THR A 18 -11.30 0.87 20.83
C THR A 18 -11.39 0.35 19.39
N GLN A 19 -11.26 -0.96 19.23
CA GLN A 19 -11.43 -1.62 17.94
C GLN A 19 -12.81 -1.34 17.30
N LYS A 20 -13.84 -1.10 18.11
CA LYS A 20 -15.19 -0.78 17.63
C LYS A 20 -15.28 0.62 17.02
N ASP A 21 -14.45 1.54 17.47
CA ASP A 21 -14.42 2.92 16.98
C ASP A 21 -13.83 3.01 15.56
N LEU A 22 -13.04 2.02 15.13
CA LEU A 22 -12.44 1.98 13.79
C LEU A 22 -13.47 2.13 12.67
N GLU A 23 -14.62 1.45 12.78
CA GLU A 23 -15.64 1.49 11.73
C GLU A 23 -16.24 2.89 11.58
N HIS A 24 -16.52 3.53 12.72
CA HIS A 24 -17.05 4.89 12.79
C HIS A 24 -16.04 5.92 12.30
N VAL A 25 -14.77 5.80 12.71
CA VAL A 25 -13.72 6.73 12.27
C VAL A 25 -13.54 6.69 10.76
N VAL A 26 -13.59 5.51 10.15
CA VAL A 26 -13.47 5.40 8.69
C VAL A 26 -14.72 5.93 8.00
N SER A 27 -15.92 5.58 8.49
CA SER A 27 -17.18 6.02 7.87
C SER A 27 -17.38 7.53 7.93
N ASP A 28 -16.91 8.17 9.00
CA ASP A 28 -17.07 9.61 9.23
C ASP A 28 -15.92 10.43 8.59
N SER A 29 -14.89 9.76 8.06
CA SER A 29 -13.77 10.40 7.39
C SER A 29 -14.09 10.76 5.93
N SER A 30 -13.28 11.65 5.36
CA SER A 30 -13.32 11.99 3.93
C SER A 30 -12.32 11.18 3.10
N ILE A 31 -11.89 10.00 3.60
CA ILE A 31 -10.93 9.17 2.88
C ILE A 31 -11.55 8.62 1.60
N LEU A 32 -10.78 8.59 0.51
CA LEU A 32 -11.25 8.09 -0.78
C LEU A 32 -10.16 7.25 -1.44
N LEU A 33 -10.57 6.12 -2.02
CA LEU A 33 -9.76 5.41 -3.02
C LEU A 33 -9.74 6.21 -4.33
N ARG A 34 -8.65 6.08 -5.08
CA ARG A 34 -8.55 6.65 -6.43
C ARG A 34 -9.62 6.07 -7.35
N ASP A 35 -10.08 6.87 -8.31
CA ASP A 35 -11.07 6.44 -9.29
C ASP A 35 -10.57 5.20 -10.05
N GLY A 36 -11.43 4.19 -10.17
CA GLY A 36 -11.12 2.92 -10.82
C GLY A 36 -10.31 1.91 -9.98
N CYS A 37 -10.12 2.15 -8.68
CA CYS A 37 -9.45 1.21 -7.77
C CYS A 37 -10.24 -0.10 -7.58
N ASP A 38 -11.55 -0.03 -7.46
CA ASP A 38 -12.43 -1.21 -7.34
C ASP A 38 -12.32 -2.11 -8.57
N MET A 39 -12.30 -1.50 -9.76
CA MET A 39 -12.11 -2.16 -11.05
C MET A 39 -10.75 -2.84 -11.12
N LEU A 40 -9.69 -2.12 -10.75
CA LEU A 40 -8.33 -2.65 -10.75
C LEU A 40 -8.23 -3.91 -9.87
N LEU A 41 -8.72 -3.81 -8.64
CA LEU A 41 -8.65 -4.91 -7.67
C LEU A 41 -9.48 -6.13 -8.10
N ARG A 42 -10.66 -5.89 -8.70
CA ARG A 42 -11.50 -6.96 -9.26
C ARG A 42 -10.78 -7.68 -10.40
N GLU A 43 -10.26 -6.95 -11.38
CA GLU A 43 -9.56 -7.54 -12.52
C GLU A 43 -8.34 -8.36 -12.08
N LEU A 44 -7.56 -7.85 -11.12
CA LEU A 44 -6.43 -8.58 -10.54
C LEU A 44 -6.89 -9.85 -9.81
N HIS A 45 -8.02 -9.81 -9.11
CA HIS A 45 -8.60 -10.96 -8.44
C HIS A 45 -9.04 -12.04 -9.44
N ASP A 46 -9.82 -11.68 -10.45
CA ASP A 46 -10.37 -12.59 -11.45
C ASP A 46 -9.26 -13.35 -12.20
N HIS A 47 -8.12 -12.69 -12.41
CA HIS A 47 -6.94 -13.26 -13.07
C HIS A 47 -5.90 -13.83 -12.09
N LYS A 48 -6.23 -13.92 -10.80
CA LYS A 48 -5.37 -14.49 -9.74
C LYS A 48 -3.98 -13.85 -9.71
N VAL A 49 -3.92 -12.53 -9.90
CA VAL A 49 -2.71 -11.73 -9.77
C VAL A 49 -2.54 -11.34 -8.31
N PRO A 50 -1.43 -11.72 -7.65
CA PRO A 50 -1.17 -11.32 -6.27
C PRO A 50 -1.05 -9.80 -6.15
N VAL A 51 -1.66 -9.23 -5.12
CA VAL A 51 -1.58 -7.80 -4.79
C VAL A 51 -0.93 -7.64 -3.43
N LEU A 52 0.16 -6.89 -3.37
CA LEU A 52 0.80 -6.51 -2.12
C LEU A 52 0.56 -5.02 -1.88
N ILE A 53 -0.20 -4.69 -0.84
CA ILE A 53 -0.32 -3.33 -0.33
C ILE A 53 0.72 -3.17 0.76
N PHE A 54 1.82 -2.49 0.45
CA PHE A 54 2.91 -2.25 1.39
C PHE A 54 2.90 -0.79 1.86
N SER A 55 2.34 -0.58 3.05
CA SER A 55 2.04 0.75 3.57
C SER A 55 2.88 1.05 4.81
N ALA A 56 3.29 2.31 4.93
CA ALA A 56 3.81 2.86 6.17
C ALA A 56 2.70 3.40 7.07
N GLY A 57 1.43 3.34 6.63
CA GLY A 57 0.27 3.80 7.38
C GLY A 57 -0.19 2.82 8.45
N ILE A 58 -1.48 2.89 8.80
CA ILE A 58 -2.11 2.02 9.79
C ILE A 58 -2.89 0.91 9.06
N GLY A 59 -2.50 -0.35 9.27
CA GLY A 59 -3.06 -1.52 8.59
C GLY A 59 -4.56 -1.70 8.83
N ASP A 60 -5.00 -1.57 10.08
CA ASP A 60 -6.41 -1.70 10.44
C ASP A 60 -7.29 -0.72 9.68
N ILE A 61 -6.87 0.54 9.57
CA ILE A 61 -7.59 1.58 8.81
C ILE A 61 -7.68 1.22 7.34
N ILE A 62 -6.57 0.80 6.72
CA ILE A 62 -6.54 0.39 5.30
C ILE A 62 -7.55 -0.73 5.05
N GLU A 63 -7.58 -1.74 5.91
CA GLU A 63 -8.55 -2.84 5.77
C GLU A 63 -10.00 -2.39 5.84
N ARG A 64 -10.34 -1.43 6.71
CA ARG A 64 -11.71 -0.91 6.83
C ARG A 64 -12.08 -0.07 5.62
N VAL A 65 -11.18 0.82 5.17
CA VAL A 65 -11.38 1.60 3.93
C VAL A 65 -11.65 0.68 2.74
N MET A 66 -10.84 -0.37 2.60
CA MET A 66 -11.00 -1.35 1.53
C MET A 66 -12.33 -2.11 1.61
N ARG A 67 -12.80 -2.44 2.82
CA ARG A 67 -14.11 -3.10 3.02
C ARG A 67 -15.30 -2.17 2.77
N GLN A 68 -15.17 -0.88 3.04
CA GLN A 68 -16.24 0.11 2.85
C GLN A 68 -16.34 0.61 1.41
N GLN A 69 -15.21 0.80 0.72
CA GLN A 69 -15.15 1.45 -0.59
C GLN A 69 -14.81 0.49 -1.76
N SER A 70 -14.40 -0.74 -1.46
CA SER A 70 -14.05 -1.76 -2.45
C SER A 70 -14.29 -3.16 -1.86
N HIS A 71 -13.40 -4.13 -2.14
CA HIS A 71 -13.45 -5.47 -1.59
C HIS A 71 -12.05 -5.92 -1.15
N MET A 72 -11.98 -6.58 0.00
CA MET A 72 -10.79 -7.32 0.44
C MET A 72 -10.78 -8.71 -0.19
N TYR A 73 -10.28 -8.80 -1.42
CA TYR A 73 -10.11 -10.06 -2.13
C TYR A 73 -9.00 -10.93 -1.54
N SER A 74 -9.08 -12.24 -1.75
CA SER A 74 -8.14 -13.22 -1.19
C SER A 74 -6.72 -13.15 -1.76
N ASN A 75 -6.53 -12.53 -2.92
CA ASN A 75 -5.22 -12.29 -3.54
C ASN A 75 -4.53 -11.02 -3.00
N ILE A 76 -5.17 -10.26 -2.10
CA ILE A 76 -4.61 -9.06 -1.49
C ILE A 76 -3.92 -9.43 -0.17
N LYS A 77 -2.65 -9.05 -0.05
CA LYS A 77 -1.89 -9.06 1.19
C LYS A 77 -1.56 -7.63 1.59
N ILE A 78 -1.80 -7.28 2.86
CA ILE A 78 -1.42 -5.98 3.42
C ILE A 78 -0.24 -6.19 4.37
N VAL A 79 0.79 -5.35 4.22
CA VAL A 79 1.92 -5.21 5.16
C VAL A 79 1.96 -3.75 5.59
N SER A 80 1.71 -3.50 6.88
CA SER A 80 1.50 -2.16 7.43
C SER A 80 1.69 -2.15 8.95
N ASN A 81 1.66 -0.98 9.60
CA ASN A 81 1.65 -0.88 11.06
C ASN A 81 0.27 -1.25 11.59
N TYR A 82 0.12 -2.44 12.17
CA TYR A 82 -1.14 -2.88 12.76
C TYR A 82 -1.24 -2.47 14.22
N MET A 83 -2.43 -2.00 14.62
CA MET A 83 -2.75 -1.70 16.00
C MET A 83 -2.74 -2.97 16.86
N ASP A 84 -2.34 -2.81 18.11
CA ASP A 84 -2.42 -3.84 19.14
C ASP A 84 -3.51 -3.48 20.14
N PHE A 85 -4.47 -4.39 20.30
CA PHE A 85 -5.63 -4.22 21.16
C PHE A 85 -5.57 -5.23 22.30
N ASP A 86 -5.91 -4.79 23.50
CA ASP A 86 -6.04 -5.69 24.64
C ASP A 86 -7.32 -6.55 24.56
N ASN A 87 -7.55 -7.37 25.59
CA ASN A 87 -8.72 -8.25 25.66
C ASN A 87 -10.06 -7.48 25.77
N GLU A 88 -10.02 -6.22 26.18
CA GLU A 88 -11.20 -5.34 26.25
C GLU A 88 -11.44 -4.60 24.93
N GLY A 89 -10.51 -4.72 23.99
CA GLY A 89 -10.54 -4.08 22.68
C GLY A 89 -9.99 -2.65 22.69
N THR A 90 -9.27 -2.24 23.75
CA THR A 90 -8.63 -0.91 23.86
C THR A 90 -7.27 -0.93 23.17
N LEU A 91 -6.95 0.14 22.44
CA LEU A 91 -5.65 0.32 21.79
C LEU A 91 -4.55 0.45 22.85
N ILE A 92 -3.58 -0.46 22.82
CA ILE A 92 -2.44 -0.49 23.76
C ILE A 92 -1.08 -0.30 23.07
N GLY A 93 -1.04 -0.35 21.74
CA GLY A 93 0.22 -0.22 20.99
C GLY A 93 0.08 -0.53 19.52
N PHE A 94 1.22 -0.84 18.89
CA PHE A 94 1.32 -1.30 17.51
C PHE A 94 2.20 -2.54 17.44
N LYS A 95 1.85 -3.47 16.55
CA LYS A 95 2.50 -4.77 16.42
C LYS A 95 3.75 -4.69 15.56
N GLY A 96 4.79 -5.41 15.98
CA GLY A 96 6.00 -5.60 15.18
C GLY A 96 6.89 -4.35 15.08
N ASP A 97 7.76 -4.34 14.07
CA ASP A 97 8.68 -3.24 13.83
C ASP A 97 7.98 -2.12 13.03
N ILE A 98 8.28 -0.86 13.35
CA ILE A 98 7.68 0.30 12.68
C ILE A 98 8.06 0.31 11.19
N ILE A 99 7.05 0.37 10.33
CA ILE A 99 7.18 0.63 8.91
C ILE A 99 6.98 2.13 8.68
N HIS A 100 7.96 2.77 8.07
CA HIS A 100 7.94 4.17 7.69
C HIS A 100 8.42 4.35 6.25
N ILE A 101 8.29 5.56 5.70
CA ILE A 101 8.60 5.85 4.29
C ILE A 101 9.98 5.37 3.81
N PHE A 102 11.02 5.33 4.67
CA PHE A 102 12.39 4.95 4.29
C PHE A 102 12.78 3.49 4.53
N ASN A 103 11.91 2.62 5.07
CA ASN A 103 12.22 1.21 5.33
C ASN A 103 11.19 0.25 4.72
N LYS A 104 10.49 0.70 3.67
CA LYS A 104 9.63 -0.14 2.84
C LYS A 104 10.47 -1.02 1.90
N ASN A 105 11.21 -1.95 2.47
CA ASN A 105 12.08 -2.86 1.75
C ASN A 105 11.81 -4.30 2.20
N GLU A 106 12.61 -5.25 1.71
CA GLU A 106 12.56 -6.66 2.09
C GLU A 106 12.54 -6.86 3.61
N GLY A 107 13.23 -5.95 4.34
CA GLY A 107 13.25 -5.76 5.79
C GLY A 107 11.91 -5.99 6.48
N ALA A 108 10.86 -5.32 5.98
CA ALA A 108 9.55 -5.36 6.62
C ALA A 108 8.72 -6.59 6.23
N ILE A 109 9.14 -7.33 5.19
CA ILE A 109 8.44 -8.51 4.67
C ILE A 109 9.15 -9.81 5.08
N HIS A 110 10.36 -9.71 5.65
CA HIS A 110 11.24 -10.83 6.05
C HIS A 110 10.63 -11.87 6.99
N ARG A 111 9.50 -11.58 7.64
CA ARG A 111 8.81 -12.56 8.49
C ARG A 111 7.86 -13.48 7.68
N SER A 112 7.91 -13.48 6.35
CA SER A 112 7.06 -14.32 5.52
C SER A 112 7.72 -14.84 4.25
N ASP A 113 7.31 -16.04 3.81
CA ASP A 113 7.75 -16.69 2.56
C ASP A 113 7.11 -16.06 1.30
N TYR A 114 6.46 -14.90 1.43
CA TYR A 114 5.62 -14.31 0.37
C TYR A 114 6.34 -14.15 -0.97
N PHE A 115 7.54 -13.57 -0.98
CA PHE A 115 8.29 -13.40 -2.23
C PHE A 115 8.87 -14.71 -2.76
N LEU A 116 9.12 -15.70 -1.89
CA LEU A 116 9.55 -17.03 -2.31
C LEU A 116 8.41 -17.76 -3.02
N ASP A 117 7.21 -17.72 -2.47
CA ASP A 117 6.00 -18.29 -3.08
C ASP A 117 5.68 -17.65 -4.44
N LEU A 118 6.06 -16.38 -4.60
CA LEU A 118 5.87 -15.61 -5.84
C LEU A 118 7.08 -15.60 -6.76
N ALA A 119 8.14 -16.37 -6.50
CA ALA A 119 9.35 -16.38 -7.32
C ALA A 119 9.09 -16.80 -8.80
N HIS A 120 7.98 -17.49 -9.05
CA HIS A 120 7.52 -17.85 -10.40
C HIS A 120 6.90 -16.67 -11.19
N ARG A 121 6.60 -15.55 -10.53
CA ARG A 121 6.06 -14.33 -11.15
C ARG A 121 7.22 -13.39 -11.46
N GLU A 122 7.50 -13.19 -12.74
CA GLU A 122 8.70 -12.47 -13.19
C GLU A 122 8.42 -11.00 -13.57
N ASN A 123 7.15 -10.61 -13.59
CA ASN A 123 6.69 -9.28 -14.01
C ASN A 123 6.02 -8.57 -12.84
N ILE A 124 6.43 -7.33 -12.56
CA ILE A 124 5.95 -6.52 -11.44
C ILE A 124 5.53 -5.15 -11.95
N ILE A 125 4.36 -4.69 -11.52
CA ILE A 125 3.95 -3.29 -11.61
C ILE A 125 4.01 -2.72 -10.19
N LEU A 126 4.86 -1.72 -10.00
CA LEU A 126 5.04 -1.02 -8.73
C LEU A 126 4.36 0.34 -8.83
N LEU A 127 3.42 0.60 -7.91
CA LEU A 127 2.74 1.88 -7.75
C LEU A 127 3.22 2.52 -6.46
N GLY A 128 3.69 3.77 -6.52
CA GLY A 128 4.14 4.50 -5.34
C GLY A 128 3.93 6.00 -5.50
N ASP A 129 3.89 6.73 -4.39
CA ASP A 129 3.78 8.18 -4.39
C ASP A 129 5.02 8.86 -3.81
N SER A 130 5.99 8.09 -3.31
CA SER A 130 7.22 8.56 -2.73
C SER A 130 8.46 7.83 -3.25
N MET A 131 9.62 8.47 -3.09
CA MET A 131 10.92 7.84 -3.38
C MET A 131 11.19 6.58 -2.55
N GLY A 132 10.60 6.50 -1.36
CA GLY A 132 10.72 5.33 -0.48
C GLY A 132 10.05 4.08 -1.06
N ASP A 133 9.02 4.27 -1.88
CA ASP A 133 8.24 3.17 -2.46
C ASP A 133 9.00 2.40 -3.54
N LEU A 134 10.04 3.00 -4.13
CA LEU A 134 10.89 2.35 -5.14
C LEU A 134 11.57 1.07 -4.64
N ARG A 135 11.68 0.92 -3.31
CA ARG A 135 12.31 -0.20 -2.62
C ARG A 135 11.32 -1.33 -2.30
N MET A 136 10.01 -1.16 -2.56
CA MET A 136 8.99 -2.16 -2.19
C MET A 136 9.14 -3.49 -2.92
N ALA A 137 9.79 -3.49 -4.08
CA ALA A 137 10.04 -4.69 -4.88
C ALA A 137 11.39 -5.35 -4.59
N ASP A 138 12.22 -4.84 -3.68
CA ASP A 138 13.56 -5.35 -3.40
C ASP A 138 13.57 -6.82 -2.95
N GLY A 139 12.49 -7.26 -2.27
CA GLY A 139 12.35 -8.65 -1.82
C GLY A 139 11.97 -9.64 -2.93
N ALA A 140 11.56 -9.17 -4.12
CA ALA A 140 11.15 -10.05 -5.21
C ALA A 140 12.37 -10.71 -5.86
N VAL A 141 12.48 -12.04 -5.70
CA VAL A 141 13.63 -12.84 -6.16
C VAL A 141 13.71 -12.91 -7.69
N SER A 142 12.56 -12.87 -8.37
CA SER A 142 12.47 -12.84 -9.83
C SER A 142 11.77 -11.56 -10.26
N ASN A 143 12.47 -10.69 -10.98
CA ASN A 143 11.94 -9.39 -11.43
C ASN A 143 12.41 -9.04 -12.85
N LYS A 144 12.26 -9.97 -13.80
CA LYS A 144 12.65 -9.76 -15.20
C LYS A 144 12.13 -8.45 -15.78
N ASN A 145 10.87 -8.11 -15.50
CA ASN A 145 10.29 -6.84 -15.90
C ASN A 145 9.68 -6.14 -14.67
N LEU A 146 10.14 -4.93 -14.39
CA LEU A 146 9.61 -4.08 -13.33
C LEU A 146 9.21 -2.73 -13.94
N LEU A 147 7.92 -2.44 -13.93
CA LEU A 147 7.37 -1.14 -14.33
C LEU A 147 7.03 -0.33 -13.08
N LYS A 148 7.64 0.85 -12.94
CA LYS A 148 7.45 1.76 -11.80
C LYS A 148 6.60 2.96 -12.23
N ILE A 149 5.45 3.12 -11.58
CA ILE A 149 4.53 4.23 -11.81
C ILE A 149 4.45 5.08 -10.54
N GLY A 150 4.86 6.34 -10.65
CA GLY A 150 4.94 7.28 -9.54
C GLY A 150 3.80 8.31 -9.57
N PHE A 151 3.04 8.44 -8.49
CA PHE A 151 2.07 9.52 -8.31
C PHE A 151 2.74 10.74 -7.68
N LEU A 152 2.88 11.83 -8.43
CA LEU A 152 3.44 13.08 -7.95
C LEU A 152 2.31 14.05 -7.59
N ASN A 153 1.92 14.05 -6.32
CA ASN A 153 0.77 14.81 -5.81
C ASN A 153 1.13 16.14 -5.13
N ASP A 154 2.37 16.28 -4.63
CA ASP A 154 2.82 17.45 -3.87
C ASP A 154 4.19 17.94 -4.38
N LYS A 155 4.50 19.23 -4.17
CA LYS A 155 5.78 19.87 -4.52
C LYS A 155 6.24 19.60 -5.96
N ILE A 156 5.29 19.58 -6.88
CA ILE A 156 5.45 19.13 -8.28
C ILE A 156 6.70 19.73 -8.92
N GLU A 157 6.82 21.07 -8.94
CA GLU A 157 7.93 21.75 -9.62
C GLU A 157 9.31 21.31 -9.12
N SER A 158 9.44 21.13 -7.81
CA SER A 158 10.73 20.78 -7.18
C SER A 158 11.02 19.28 -7.19
N SER A 159 9.99 18.43 -7.26
CA SER A 159 10.13 16.98 -7.16
C SER A 159 10.11 16.30 -8.53
N LEU A 160 9.51 16.92 -9.55
CA LEU A 160 9.35 16.33 -10.88
C LEU A 160 10.65 15.80 -11.50
N PRO A 161 11.79 16.53 -11.48
CA PRO A 161 13.04 16.01 -12.03
C PRO A 161 13.45 14.68 -11.38
N MET A 162 13.39 14.61 -10.05
CA MET A 162 13.73 13.41 -9.30
C MET A 162 12.77 12.25 -9.58
N TYR A 163 11.46 12.52 -9.75
CA TYR A 163 10.47 11.49 -10.10
C TYR A 163 10.69 10.95 -11.52
N MET A 164 10.98 11.83 -12.48
CA MET A 164 11.26 11.45 -13.87
C MET A 164 12.54 10.61 -14.00
N ASP A 165 13.52 10.81 -13.12
CA ASP A 165 14.75 10.01 -13.08
C ASP A 165 14.52 8.62 -12.45
N ALA A 166 13.52 8.48 -11.57
CA ALA A 166 13.38 7.31 -10.70
C ALA A 166 12.22 6.36 -11.06
N PHE A 167 11.13 6.89 -11.65
CA PHE A 167 9.96 6.15 -12.11
C PHE A 167 9.92 6.11 -13.64
N ASP A 168 9.44 5.00 -14.20
CA ASP A 168 9.28 4.85 -15.64
C ASP A 168 8.12 5.72 -16.17
N ILE A 169 7.08 5.88 -15.34
CA ILE A 169 5.93 6.74 -15.62
C ILE A 169 5.65 7.61 -14.41
N VAL A 170 5.50 8.92 -14.61
CA VAL A 170 5.11 9.87 -13.57
C VAL A 170 3.72 10.42 -13.87
N LEU A 171 2.80 10.27 -12.93
CA LEU A 171 1.44 10.78 -12.97
C LEU A 171 1.34 12.01 -12.07
N VAL A 172 1.21 13.19 -12.67
CA VAL A 172 1.25 14.48 -11.96
C VAL A 172 -0.17 14.94 -11.63
N GLY A 173 -0.49 15.06 -10.34
CA GLY A 173 -1.82 15.48 -9.88
C GLY A 173 -2.96 14.57 -10.32
N GLU A 174 -2.66 13.28 -10.53
CA GLU A 174 -3.62 12.28 -11.02
C GLU A 174 -4.33 11.58 -9.85
N GLU A 175 -5.66 11.63 -9.89
CA GLU A 175 -6.55 11.05 -8.87
C GLU A 175 -7.22 9.75 -9.34
N SER A 176 -6.99 9.32 -10.57
CA SER A 176 -7.50 8.06 -11.12
C SER A 176 -6.42 6.97 -11.25
N LEU A 177 -6.87 5.74 -11.48
CA LEU A 177 -6.05 4.59 -11.86
C LEU A 177 -6.28 4.19 -13.34
N ASP A 178 -6.76 5.12 -14.17
CA ASP A 178 -7.14 4.83 -15.57
C ASP A 178 -5.97 4.33 -16.42
N LEU A 179 -4.78 4.92 -16.24
CA LEU A 179 -3.57 4.42 -16.90
C LEU A 179 -3.27 2.98 -16.49
N VAL A 180 -3.31 2.70 -15.18
CA VAL A 180 -2.98 1.37 -14.63
C VAL A 180 -3.99 0.33 -15.12
N ASN A 181 -5.29 0.66 -15.08
CA ASN A 181 -6.36 -0.19 -15.61
C ASN A 181 -6.19 -0.44 -17.11
N SER A 182 -5.81 0.58 -17.88
CA SER A 182 -5.58 0.46 -19.33
C SER A 182 -4.40 -0.45 -19.65
N LEU A 183 -3.30 -0.31 -18.89
CA LEU A 183 -2.13 -1.19 -18.99
C LEU A 183 -2.51 -2.63 -18.63
N LEU A 184 -3.23 -2.82 -17.52
CA LEU A 184 -3.63 -4.14 -17.06
C LEU A 184 -4.48 -4.86 -18.10
N ARG A 185 -5.47 -4.17 -18.69
CA ARG A 185 -6.28 -4.73 -19.78
C ARG A 185 -5.40 -5.23 -20.92
N LYS A 186 -4.43 -4.44 -21.38
CA LYS A 186 -3.53 -4.86 -22.47
C LYS A 186 -2.70 -6.10 -22.13
N VAL A 187 -2.23 -6.21 -20.89
CA VAL A 187 -1.38 -7.33 -20.43
C VAL A 187 -2.20 -8.60 -20.21
N ILE A 188 -3.43 -8.46 -19.72
CA ILE A 188 -4.30 -9.59 -19.39
C ILE A 188 -5.06 -10.11 -20.62
N THR A 189 -5.46 -9.25 -21.56
CA THR A 189 -6.23 -9.66 -22.76
C THR A 189 -5.37 -10.12 -23.93
N THR A 190 -4.11 -10.50 -23.71
CA THR A 190 -3.26 -11.01 -24.78
C THR A 190 -3.50 -12.52 -24.96
N ASP A 191 -4.48 -12.85 -25.80
CA ASP A 191 -4.57 -14.13 -26.52
C ASP A 191 -3.60 -14.15 -27.73
#